data_AF-A0A1I2U6L2-F1
#
_entry.id   AF-A0A1I2U6L2-F1
#
_cell.length_a   1.000
_cell.length_b   1.000
_cell.length_c   1.000
_cell.angle_alpha   90.00
_cell.angle_beta   90.00
_cell.angle_gamma   90.00
#
_symmetry.space_group_name_H-M   'P 1'
#
loop_
_entity.id
_entity.type
_entity.pdbx_description
1 polymer ?
#
loop_
_entity_poly.entity_id
_entity_poly.type
_entity_poly.pdbx_seq_one_letter_code
_entity_poly.pdbx_strand_id
1 'polypeptide(L)'
;MEPYLSAVEARGRVADVVSLQPLLQPRAIVVIGAGRRPGSVGRAILRNIHTGSCAGLVFAVHPEAGAIVGVHANRFVADLPQAPDLAVIAVPATAVAEG
;
A
#
# COMPACT_ATOMS: atom_id res chain seq x y z
N MET A 1 27.36 -3.02 33.49
CA MET A 1 26.41 -3.90 32.76
C MET A 1 25.23 -3.10 32.21
N GLU A 2 24.73 -2.07 32.91
CA GLU A 2 23.79 -1.03 32.42
C GLU A 2 23.98 -0.48 30.99
N PRO A 3 25.19 -0.08 30.53
CA PRO A 3 25.32 0.59 29.23
C PRO A 3 25.10 -0.33 28.03
N TYR A 4 25.31 -1.64 28.20
CA TYR A 4 25.03 -2.64 27.16
C TYR A 4 23.53 -2.84 26.96
N LEU A 5 22.76 -2.92 28.06
CA LEU A 5 21.30 -3.03 28.03
C LEU A 5 20.65 -1.80 27.38
N SER A 6 21.13 -0.60 27.73
CA SER A 6 20.64 0.65 27.13
C SER A 6 20.88 0.74 25.62
N ALA A 7 22.04 0.27 25.14
CA ALA A 7 22.35 0.24 23.71
C ALA A 7 21.49 -0.79 22.93
N VAL A 8 21.16 -1.92 23.55
CA VAL A 8 20.27 -2.94 22.96
C VAL A 8 18.83 -2.41 22.87
N GLU A 9 18.31 -1.79 23.92
CA GLU A 9 16.97 -1.18 23.92
C GLU A 9 16.84 -0.03 22.93
N ALA A 10 17.88 0.82 22.81
CA ALA A 10 17.89 1.91 21.84
C ALA A 10 17.83 1.39 20.39
N ARG A 11 18.55 0.31 20.08
CA ARG A 11 18.49 -0.34 18.76
C ARG A 11 17.13 -1.01 18.52
N GLY A 12 16.54 -1.65 19.54
CA GLY A 12 15.21 -2.25 19.46
C GLY A 12 14.13 -1.24 19.09
N ARG A 13 14.08 -0.08 19.77
CA ARG A 13 13.11 0.98 19.46
C ARG A 13 13.24 1.54 18.05
N VAL A 14 14.46 1.71 17.56
CA VAL A 14 14.70 2.19 16.19
C VAL A 14 14.25 1.13 15.18
N ALA A 15 14.53 -0.16 15.43
CA ALA A 15 14.09 -1.24 14.56
C ALA A 15 12.56 -1.34 14.48
N ASP A 16 11.84 -1.17 15.60
CA ASP A 16 10.38 -1.19 15.63
C ASP A 16 9.76 -0.06 14.80
N VAL A 17 10.30 1.16 14.91
CA VAL A 17 9.83 2.32 14.13
C VAL A 17 10.10 2.12 12.64
N VAL A 18 11.30 1.64 12.27
CA VAL A 18 11.66 1.38 10.87
C VAL A 18 10.79 0.27 10.27
N SER A 19 10.44 -0.75 11.05
CA SER A 19 9.57 -1.85 10.63
C SER A 19 8.16 -1.37 10.22
N LEU A 20 7.61 -0.36 10.91
CA LEU A 20 6.28 0.19 10.62
C LEU A 20 6.29 1.36 9.64
N GLN A 21 7.46 1.87 9.27
CA GLN A 21 7.59 3.01 8.39
C GLN A 21 6.85 2.82 7.04
N PRO A 22 6.88 1.65 6.37
CA PRO A 22 6.11 1.43 5.14
C PRO A 22 4.59 1.49 5.34
N LEU A 23 4.08 1.23 6.54
CA LEU A 23 2.65 1.31 6.84
C LEU A 23 2.22 2.73 7.18
N LEU A 24 3.06 3.48 7.91
CA LEU A 24 2.72 4.80 8.45
C LEU A 24 3.08 5.94 7.49
N GLN A 25 4.16 5.78 6.73
CA GLN A 25 4.69 6.79 5.81
C GLN A 25 5.21 6.14 4.51
N PRO A 26 4.36 5.41 3.76
CA PRO A 26 4.74 4.86 2.47
C PRO A 26 5.05 5.96 1.45
N ARG A 27 6.09 5.72 0.68
CA ARG A 27 6.48 6.49 -0.51
C ARG A 27 5.71 6.06 -1.75
N ALA A 28 5.20 4.82 -1.79
CA ALA A 28 4.49 4.27 -2.95
C ALA A 28 3.47 3.19 -2.55
N ILE A 29 2.19 3.51 -2.65
CA ILE A 29 1.10 2.60 -2.30
C ILE A 29 0.47 2.01 -3.57
N VAL A 30 0.21 0.70 -3.60
CA VAL A 30 -0.68 0.08 -4.59
C VAL A 30 -1.98 -0.39 -3.94
N VAL A 31 -3.11 -0.15 -4.60
CA VAL A 31 -4.41 -0.75 -4.24
C VAL A 31 -4.81 -1.78 -5.31
N ILE A 32 -4.82 -3.05 -4.93
CA ILE A 32 -5.20 -4.19 -5.76
C ILE A 32 -6.67 -4.52 -5.50
N GLY A 33 -7.47 -4.62 -6.56
CA GLY A 33 -8.92 -4.82 -6.41
C GLY A 33 -9.67 -3.51 -6.13
N ALA A 34 -9.10 -2.36 -6.50
CA ALA A 34 -9.88 -1.13 -6.59
C ALA A 34 -10.96 -1.32 -7.67
N GLY A 35 -12.20 -1.63 -7.28
CA GLY A 35 -13.27 -1.95 -8.23
C GLY A 35 -13.85 -0.70 -8.90
N ARG A 36 -14.54 -0.88 -10.05
CA ARG A 36 -15.33 0.19 -10.68
C ARG A 36 -16.63 0.50 -9.94
N ARG A 37 -17.18 -0.49 -9.20
CA ARG A 37 -18.50 -0.35 -8.54
C ARG A 37 -18.44 0.74 -7.45
N PRO A 38 -19.33 1.75 -7.51
CA PRO A 38 -19.59 2.64 -6.38
C PRO A 38 -19.90 1.80 -5.13
N GLY A 39 -19.26 2.14 -4.00
CA GLY A 39 -19.41 1.40 -2.74
C GLY A 39 -18.44 0.23 -2.52
N SER A 40 -17.62 -0.16 -3.51
CA SER A 40 -16.58 -1.16 -3.27
C SER A 40 -15.50 -0.65 -2.32
N VAL A 41 -15.03 -1.54 -1.42
CA VAL A 41 -14.02 -1.23 -0.40
C VAL A 41 -12.72 -0.75 -1.05
N GLY A 42 -12.21 -1.48 -2.05
CA GLY A 42 -10.99 -1.08 -2.76
C GLY A 42 -11.07 0.30 -3.41
N ARG A 43 -12.22 0.66 -4.01
CA ARG A 43 -12.44 2.00 -4.58
C ARG A 43 -12.48 3.09 -3.50
N ALA A 44 -13.12 2.81 -2.37
CA ALA A 44 -13.17 3.74 -1.24
C ALA A 44 -11.77 3.98 -0.66
N ILE A 45 -10.96 2.92 -0.51
CA ILE A 45 -9.57 3.03 -0.05
C ILE A 45 -8.74 3.85 -1.03
N LEU A 46 -8.76 3.50 -2.32
CA LEU A 46 -8.01 4.23 -3.35
C LEU A 46 -8.38 5.72 -3.37
N ARG A 47 -9.68 6.04 -3.31
CA ARG A 47 -10.15 7.42 -3.22
C ARG A 47 -9.59 8.11 -1.97
N ASN A 48 -9.71 7.51 -0.80
CA ASN A 48 -9.28 8.13 0.45
C ASN A 48 -7.77 8.40 0.46
N ILE A 49 -6.96 7.51 -0.12
CA ILE A 49 -5.52 7.71 -0.27
C ILE A 49 -5.24 8.83 -1.27
N HIS A 50 -5.88 8.77 -2.46
CA HIS A 50 -5.64 9.73 -3.55
C HIS A 50 -6.07 11.16 -3.22
N THR A 51 -7.19 11.32 -2.50
CA THR A 51 -7.69 12.64 -2.08
C THR A 51 -7.14 13.08 -0.72
N GLY A 52 -6.49 12.19 0.01
CA GLY A 52 -5.89 12.48 1.31
C GLY A 52 -4.50 13.09 1.16
N SER A 53 -3.90 13.45 2.29
CA SER A 53 -2.56 14.05 2.35
C SER A 53 -1.42 13.03 2.29
N CYS A 54 -1.64 11.84 1.71
CA CYS A 54 -0.57 10.87 1.54
C CYS A 54 0.43 11.43 0.52
N ALA A 55 1.67 11.69 0.96
CA ALA A 55 2.70 12.30 0.11
C ALA A 55 3.33 11.30 -0.89
N GLY A 56 2.95 10.02 -0.82
CA GLY A 56 3.47 8.96 -1.68
C GLY A 56 2.78 8.85 -3.03
N LEU A 57 3.42 8.14 -3.96
CA LEU A 57 2.83 7.74 -5.22
C LEU A 57 1.68 6.77 -4.98
N VAL A 58 0.61 6.88 -5.76
CA VAL A 58 -0.58 6.03 -5.63
C VAL A 58 -0.82 5.30 -6.93
N PHE A 59 -0.84 3.98 -6.87
CA PHE A 59 -1.12 3.09 -7.98
C PHE A 59 -2.42 2.31 -7.75
N ALA A 60 -3.09 1.97 -8.84
CA ALA A 60 -4.23 1.07 -8.84
C ALA A 60 -3.94 -0.16 -9.71
N VAL A 61 -4.39 -1.33 -9.27
CA VAL A 61 -4.37 -2.56 -10.07
C VAL A 61 -5.79 -3.10 -10.22
N HIS A 62 -6.22 -3.24 -11.47
CA HIS A 62 -7.52 -3.79 -11.84
C HIS A 62 -7.43 -4.43 -13.24
N PRO A 63 -7.99 -5.63 -13.46
CA PRO A 63 -7.77 -6.40 -14.69
C PRO A 63 -8.28 -5.71 -15.97
N GLU A 64 -9.32 -4.88 -15.86
CA GLU A 64 -10.03 -4.30 -17.01
C GLU A 64 -10.15 -2.77 -17.01
N ALA A 65 -9.82 -2.09 -15.90
CA ALA A 65 -10.12 -0.67 -15.78
C ALA A 65 -8.89 0.12 -16.22
N GLY A 66 -9.07 1.14 -17.06
CA GLY A 66 -7.97 2.03 -17.45
C GLY A 66 -7.68 3.12 -16.41
N ALA A 67 -8.71 3.57 -15.69
CA ALA A 67 -8.56 4.53 -14.60
C ALA A 67 -9.67 4.38 -13.55
N ILE A 68 -9.36 4.68 -12.30
CA ILE A 68 -10.29 4.63 -11.16
C ILE A 68 -10.03 5.84 -10.29
N VAL A 69 -11.07 6.64 -10.04
CA VAL A 69 -11.01 7.88 -9.25
C VAL A 69 -9.88 8.83 -9.65
N GLY A 70 -9.55 8.90 -10.95
CA GLY A 70 -8.48 9.76 -11.49
C GLY A 70 -7.09 9.12 -11.48
N VAL A 71 -6.93 7.93 -10.92
CA VAL A 71 -5.66 7.18 -10.89
C VAL A 71 -5.65 6.16 -12.03
N HIS A 72 -4.56 6.11 -12.81
CA HIS A 72 -4.36 5.08 -13.83
C HIS A 72 -4.33 3.69 -13.19
N ALA A 73 -5.09 2.75 -13.76
CA ALA A 73 -5.14 1.38 -13.29
C ALA A 73 -4.35 0.46 -14.22
N ASN A 74 -3.33 -0.18 -13.66
CA ASN A 74 -2.54 -1.20 -14.35
C ASN A 74 -3.24 -2.56 -14.26
N ARG A 75 -2.95 -3.44 -15.22
CA ARG A 75 -3.54 -4.79 -15.23
C ARG A 75 -2.90 -5.68 -14.18
N PHE A 76 -1.57 -5.63 -14.07
CA PHE A 76 -0.80 -6.43 -13.13
C PHE A 76 0.09 -5.55 -12.25
N VAL A 77 0.47 -6.08 -11.07
CA VAL A 77 1.45 -5.42 -10.18
C VAL A 77 2.83 -5.33 -10.85
N ALA A 78 3.17 -6.29 -11.71
CA ALA A 78 4.42 -6.30 -12.47
C ALA A 78 4.53 -5.14 -13.48
N ASP A 79 3.41 -4.52 -13.86
CA ASP A 79 3.38 -3.39 -14.80
C ASP A 79 3.65 -2.05 -14.11
N LEU A 80 3.81 -2.04 -12.78
CA LEU A 80 4.06 -0.81 -12.04
C LEU A 80 5.45 -0.24 -12.38
N PRO A 81 5.58 1.10 -12.51
CA PRO A 81 6.85 1.73 -12.86
C PRO A 81 7.91 1.61 -11.75
N GLN A 82 7.50 1.27 -10.53
CA GLN A 82 8.37 0.95 -9.40
C GLN A 82 7.67 0.01 -8.42
N ALA A 83 8.45 -0.70 -7.62
CA ALA A 83 7.91 -1.52 -6.54
C ALA A 83 7.27 -0.63 -5.46
N PRO A 84 6.03 -0.90 -5.04
CA PRO A 84 5.40 -0.21 -3.92
C PRO A 84 6.00 -0.67 -2.60
N ASP A 85 6.03 0.21 -1.60
CA ASP A 85 6.39 -0.14 -0.22
C ASP A 85 5.18 -0.59 0.61
N LEU A 86 3.96 -0.31 0.13
CA LEU A 86 2.71 -0.79 0.72
C LEU A 86 1.74 -1.31 -0.35
N ALA A 87 1.25 -2.53 -0.16
CA ALA A 87 0.15 -3.09 -0.94
C ALA A 87 -1.12 -3.23 -0.10
N VAL A 88 -2.22 -2.70 -0.62
CA VAL A 88 -3.57 -2.93 -0.08
C VAL A 88 -4.30 -3.88 -1.01
N ILE A 89 -4.67 -5.05 -0.49
CA ILE A 89 -5.36 -6.11 -1.25
C ILE A 89 -6.84 -6.12 -0.87
N ALA A 90 -7.70 -5.70 -1.82
CA ALA A 90 -9.15 -5.60 -1.66
C ALA A 90 -9.88 -6.42 -2.75
N VAL A 91 -9.44 -7.67 -2.96
CA VAL A 91 -10.04 -8.63 -3.89
C VAL A 91 -10.89 -9.67 -3.15
N PRO A 92 -11.79 -10.42 -3.83
CA PRO A 92 -12.42 -11.59 -3.22
C PRO A 92 -11.39 -12.58 -2.69
N ALA A 93 -11.68 -13.25 -1.57
CA ALA A 93 -10.73 -14.14 -0.88
C ALA A 93 -10.15 -15.23 -1.79
N THR A 94 -10.95 -15.75 -2.72
CA THR A 94 -10.53 -16.76 -3.70
C THR A 94 -9.43 -16.28 -4.65
N ALA A 95 -9.29 -14.97 -4.86
CA ALA A 95 -8.33 -14.36 -5.77
C ALA A 95 -7.02 -13.92 -5.08
N VAL A 96 -6.85 -14.17 -3.77
CA VAL A 96 -5.67 -13.71 -3.01
C VAL A 96 -4.43 -14.55 -3.26
N ALA A 97 -4.59 -15.85 -3.51
CA ALA A 97 -3.48 -16.80 -3.67
C ALA A 97 -2.92 -16.89 -5.10
N GLU A 98 -3.52 -16.17 -6.07
CA GLU A 98 -3.14 -16.21 -7.49
C GLU A 98 -2.02 -15.22 -7.84
N GLY A 99 -1.23 -14.80 -6.85
CA GLY A 99 -0.17 -13.77 -6.97
C GLY A 99 1.13 -14.28 -7.56
#